data_AF-A0A2M7ZPW0-F1
#
_entry.id   AF-A0A2M7ZPW0-F1
#
_cell.length_a   1.000
_cell.length_b   1.000
_cell.length_c   1.000
_cell.angle_alpha   90.00
_cell.angle_beta   90.00
_cell.angle_gamma   90.00
#
_symmetry.space_group_name_H-M   'P 1'
#
loop_
_entity.id
_entity.type
_entity.pdbx_description
1 polymer ?
#
loop_
_entity_poly.entity_id
_entity_poly.type
_entity_poly.pdbx_seq_one_letter_code
_entity_poly.pdbx_strand_id
1 'polypeptide(L)'
;KINSAVINAKAFILIQKEFGSFDKYIWSFVNDKPIKNKWKNLKELPPSTPLSDKISKDLKKRGFKFVGSTICYSFMQAVGIVNDHLTKCFRYNLK
;
A
#
# COMPACT_ATOMS: atom_id res chain seq x y z
N LYS A 1 17.41 -5.45 8.92
CA LYS A 1 16.24 -4.53 8.79
C LYS A 1 16.60 -3.07 9.07
N ILE A 2 17.45 -2.75 10.05
CA ILE A 2 17.84 -1.37 10.40
C ILE A 2 18.34 -0.55 9.19
N ASN A 3 19.33 -1.07 8.45
CA ASN A 3 19.88 -0.36 7.28
C ASN A 3 18.84 -0.09 6.18
N SER A 4 17.80 -0.93 6.09
CA SER A 4 16.72 -0.74 5.12
C SER A 4 15.86 0.46 5.44
N ALA A 5 15.68 0.83 6.71
CA ALA A 5 14.97 2.04 7.08
C ALA A 5 15.71 3.29 6.57
N VAL A 6 17.03 3.33 6.71
CA VAL A 6 17.87 4.45 6.20
C VAL A 6 17.82 4.51 4.67
N ILE A 7 17.91 3.37 3.98
CA ILE A 7 17.79 3.30 2.51
C ILE A 7 16.41 3.79 2.06
N ASN A 8 15.35 3.32 2.71
CA ASN A 8 13.97 3.71 2.37
C ASN A 8 13.73 5.20 2.63
N ALA A 9 14.28 5.78 3.70
CA ALA A 9 14.19 7.21 3.97
C ALA A 9 14.84 8.05 2.86
N LYS A 10 16.00 7.63 2.36
CA LYS A 10 16.66 8.29 1.20
C LYS A 10 15.78 8.19 -0.05
N ALA A 11 15.25 7.01 -0.36
CA ALA A 11 14.36 6.80 -1.50
C ALA A 11 13.04 7.59 -1.39
N PHE A 12 12.49 7.72 -0.18
CA PHE A 12 11.31 8.51 0.11
C PHE A 12 11.51 9.99 -0.23
N ILE A 13 12.66 10.58 0.15
CA ILE A 13 12.98 11.97 -0.20
C ILE A 13 13.04 12.15 -1.73
N LEU A 14 13.57 11.18 -2.48
CA LEU A 14 13.60 11.24 -3.94
C LEU A 14 12.18 11.22 -4.53
N ILE A 15 11.29 10.38 -4.01
CA ILE A 15 9.87 10.38 -4.40
C ILE A 15 9.24 11.74 -4.12
N GLN A 16 9.48 12.33 -2.96
CA GLN A 16 8.92 13.66 -2.66
C GLN A 16 9.42 14.73 -3.64
N LYS A 17 10.67 14.65 -4.11
CA LYS A 17 11.19 15.56 -5.14
C LYS A 17 10.50 15.37 -6.50
N GLU A 18 10.19 14.13 -6.88
CA GLU A 18 9.58 13.80 -8.17
C GLU A 18 8.06 14.04 -8.20
N PHE A 19 7.35 13.69 -7.13
CA PHE A 19 5.88 13.71 -7.04
C PHE A 19 5.32 14.80 -6.12
N GLY A 20 6.19 15.62 -5.54
CA GLY A 20 5.85 16.61 -4.51
C GLY A 20 5.64 16.00 -3.11
N SER A 21 5.07 14.80 -3.01
CA SER A 21 4.92 14.09 -1.73
C SER A 21 4.79 12.58 -1.95
N PHE A 22 5.11 11.79 -0.91
CA PHE A 22 4.87 10.35 -0.95
C PHE A 22 3.37 10.01 -0.93
N ASP A 23 2.55 10.84 -0.29
CA ASP A 23 1.09 10.68 -0.25
C ASP A 23 0.48 10.75 -1.66
N LYS A 24 0.75 11.84 -2.40
CA LYS A 24 0.34 11.96 -3.81
C LYS A 24 0.85 10.79 -4.67
N TYR A 25 2.10 10.38 -4.46
CA TYR A 25 2.66 9.25 -5.18
C TYR A 25 1.89 7.96 -4.92
N ILE A 26 1.64 7.61 -3.66
CA ILE A 26 1.02 6.32 -3.32
C ILE A 26 -0.48 6.29 -3.67
N TRP A 27 -1.20 7.40 -3.47
CA TRP A 27 -2.62 7.50 -3.82
C TRP A 27 -2.87 7.57 -5.32
N SER A 28 -1.88 8.01 -6.12
CA SER A 28 -1.99 7.98 -7.59
C SER A 28 -2.22 6.57 -8.16
N PHE A 29 -1.80 5.52 -7.45
CA PHE A 29 -2.03 4.13 -7.89
C PHE A 29 -3.51 3.72 -7.85
N VAL A 30 -4.35 4.46 -7.13
CA VAL A 30 -5.79 4.24 -6.99
C VAL A 30 -6.62 5.45 -7.40
N ASN A 31 -6.03 6.40 -8.15
CA ASN A 31 -6.68 7.64 -8.56
C ASN A 31 -7.33 8.39 -7.37
N ASP A 32 -6.61 8.46 -6.25
CA ASP A 32 -7.02 9.16 -5.02
C ASP A 32 -8.34 8.65 -4.41
N LYS A 33 -8.75 7.42 -4.75
CA LYS A 33 -9.98 6.80 -4.25
C LYS A 33 -9.68 5.46 -3.58
N PRO A 34 -10.05 5.28 -2.29
CA PRO A 34 -9.92 4.00 -1.62
C PRO A 34 -10.68 2.89 -2.35
N ILE A 35 -10.09 1.71 -2.41
CA ILE A 35 -10.77 0.51 -2.93
C ILE A 35 -11.51 -0.16 -1.77
N LYS A 36 -12.84 -0.23 -1.86
CA LYS A 36 -13.67 -0.93 -0.87
C LYS A 36 -14.03 -2.32 -1.36
N ASN A 37 -13.34 -3.33 -0.83
CA ASN A 37 -13.64 -4.73 -1.15
C ASN A 37 -14.84 -5.23 -0.34
N LYS A 38 -15.37 -6.43 -0.67
CA LYS A 38 -16.59 -6.97 -0.02
C LYS A 38 -16.37 -8.35 0.57
N TRP A 39 -15.26 -8.54 1.27
CA TRP A 39 -14.91 -9.83 1.87
C TRP A 39 -15.92 -10.23 2.96
N LYS A 40 -16.40 -11.46 2.91
CA LYS A 40 -17.35 -12.00 3.91
C LYS A 40 -16.64 -12.68 5.07
N ASN A 41 -15.46 -13.26 4.82
CA ASN A 41 -14.64 -13.95 5.81
C ASN A 41 -13.15 -13.84 5.48
N LEU A 42 -12.30 -14.17 6.45
CA LEU A 42 -10.84 -14.03 6.34
C LEU A 42 -10.21 -14.93 5.27
N LYS A 43 -10.84 -16.06 4.91
CA LYS A 43 -10.29 -16.98 3.89
C LYS A 43 -10.36 -16.40 2.48
N GLU A 44 -11.21 -15.41 2.27
CA GLU A 44 -11.33 -14.70 0.99
C GLU A 44 -10.26 -13.62 0.81
N LEU A 45 -9.62 -13.15 1.89
CA LEU A 45 -8.57 -12.14 1.79
C LEU A 45 -7.32 -12.75 1.15
N PRO A 46 -6.87 -12.21 0.01
CA PRO A 46 -5.65 -12.70 -0.61
C PRO A 46 -4.41 -12.21 0.18
N PRO A 47 -3.25 -12.88 0.06
CA PRO A 47 -2.01 -12.39 0.66
C PRO A 47 -1.38 -11.22 -0.14
N SER A 48 -1.81 -11.01 -1.38
CA SER A 48 -1.37 -9.94 -2.27
C SER A 48 -2.39 -9.71 -3.39
N THR A 49 -2.28 -8.60 -4.11
CA THR A 49 -3.12 -8.26 -5.26
C THR A 49 -2.26 -7.83 -6.45
N PRO A 50 -2.79 -7.84 -7.68
CA PRO A 50 -2.08 -7.28 -8.83
C PRO A 50 -1.65 -5.82 -8.62
N LEU A 51 -2.43 -5.05 -7.85
CA LEU A 51 -2.07 -3.69 -7.48
C LEU A 51 -0.89 -3.64 -6.50
N SER A 52 -0.86 -4.49 -5.47
CA SER A 52 0.29 -4.56 -4.57
C SER A 52 1.54 -5.07 -5.26
N ASP A 53 1.42 -5.94 -6.27
CA ASP A 53 2.54 -6.36 -7.12
C ASP A 53 3.13 -5.19 -7.91
N LYS A 54 2.25 -4.36 -8.49
CA LYS A 54 2.64 -3.14 -9.21
C LYS A 54 3.37 -2.16 -8.30
N ILE A 55 2.82 -1.87 -7.12
CA ILE A 55 3.42 -0.98 -6.12
C ILE A 55 4.77 -1.54 -5.63
N SER A 56 4.84 -2.83 -5.29
CA SER A 56 6.09 -3.49 -4.88
C SER A 56 7.17 -3.37 -5.96
N LYS A 57 6.82 -3.61 -7.24
CA LYS A 57 7.77 -3.48 -8.35
C LYS A 57 8.27 -2.03 -8.50
N ASP A 58 7.38 -1.05 -8.42
CA ASP A 58 7.76 0.36 -8.57
C ASP A 58 8.63 0.84 -7.40
N LEU A 59 8.26 0.54 -6.15
CA LEU A 59 9.07 0.86 -4.97
C LEU A 59 10.46 0.21 -5.02
N LYS A 60 10.56 -1.05 -5.45
CA LYS A 60 11.85 -1.73 -5.66
C LYS A 60 12.70 -1.02 -6.71
N LYS A 61 12.10 -0.62 -7.83
CA LYS A 61 12.78 0.15 -8.89
C LYS A 61 13.30 1.49 -8.36
N ARG A 62 12.59 2.09 -7.40
CA ARG A 62 12.96 3.34 -6.71
C ARG A 62 13.93 3.14 -5.55
N GLY A 63 14.44 1.93 -5.34
CA GLY A 63 15.49 1.64 -4.37
C GLY A 63 15.01 1.22 -2.98
N PHE A 64 13.69 1.14 -2.75
CA PHE A 64 13.16 0.65 -1.47
C PHE A 64 13.54 -0.82 -1.24
N LYS A 65 13.72 -1.17 0.03
CA LYS A 65 14.02 -2.51 0.54
C LYS A 65 12.91 -2.97 1.48
N PHE A 66 12.72 -4.29 1.56
CA PHE A 66 11.62 -4.91 2.35
C PHE A 66 10.22 -4.46 1.92
N VAL A 67 10.02 -4.25 0.63
CA VAL A 67 8.74 -3.86 0.02
C VAL A 67 8.22 -4.97 -0.90
N GLY A 68 8.14 -6.19 -0.37
CA GLY A 68 7.51 -7.31 -1.09
C GLY A 68 6.00 -7.05 -1.32
N SER A 69 5.39 -7.77 -2.25
CA SER A 69 3.97 -7.54 -2.60
C SER A 69 3.03 -7.72 -1.40
N THR A 70 3.22 -8.77 -0.59
CA THR A 70 2.47 -8.96 0.66
C THR A 70 2.66 -7.81 1.64
N ILE A 71 3.88 -7.30 1.79
CA ILE A 71 4.16 -6.14 2.66
C ILE A 71 3.44 -4.90 2.12
N CYS A 72 3.46 -4.68 0.81
CA CYS A 72 2.76 -3.57 0.18
C CYS A 72 1.24 -3.69 0.35
N TYR A 73 0.68 -4.89 0.21
CA TYR A 73 -0.76 -5.10 0.41
C TYR A 73 -1.16 -4.84 1.86
N SER A 74 -0.40 -5.37 2.83
CA SER A 74 -0.63 -5.08 4.25
C SER A 74 -0.49 -3.59 4.58
N PHE A 75 0.46 -2.89 3.95
CA PHE A 75 0.58 -1.45 4.08
C PHE A 75 -0.65 -0.73 3.51
N MET A 76 -1.10 -1.09 2.30
CA MET A 76 -2.30 -0.52 1.68
C MET A 76 -3.55 -0.68 2.57
N GLN A 77 -3.70 -1.83 3.22
CA GLN A 77 -4.76 -2.09 4.19
C GLN A 77 -4.64 -1.18 5.42
N ALA A 78 -3.43 -1.05 5.97
CA ALA A 78 -3.17 -0.27 7.18
C ALA A 78 -3.39 1.24 6.98
N VAL A 79 -3.04 1.78 5.81
CA VAL A 79 -3.17 3.22 5.52
C VAL A 79 -4.49 3.60 4.81
N GLY A 80 -5.37 2.62 4.56
CA GLY A 80 -6.70 2.88 4.00
C GLY A 80 -6.74 3.04 2.48
N ILE A 81 -5.66 2.73 1.75
CA ILE A 81 -5.70 2.63 0.28
C ILE A 81 -6.71 1.55 -0.14
N VAL A 82 -6.78 0.47 0.62
CA VAL A 82 -7.84 -0.53 0.51
C VAL A 82 -8.56 -0.69 1.84
N ASN A 83 -9.89 -0.72 1.79
CA ASN A 83 -10.73 -1.09 2.92
C ASN A 83 -11.09 -2.56 2.79
N ASP A 84 -10.35 -3.38 3.52
CA ASP A 84 -10.53 -4.84 3.61
C ASP A 84 -11.21 -5.29 4.91
N HIS A 85 -11.84 -4.36 5.64
CA HIS A 85 -12.73 -4.77 6.72
C HIS A 85 -13.79 -5.74 6.17
N LEU A 86 -14.05 -6.82 6.89
CA LEU A 86 -15.11 -7.75 6.52
C LEU A 86 -16.45 -7.03 6.48
N THR A 87 -17.36 -7.45 5.60
CA THR A 87 -18.69 -6.86 5.42
C THR A 87 -19.53 -6.79 6.71
N LYS A 88 -19.25 -7.66 7.69
CA LYS A 88 -19.91 -7.66 9.01
C LYS A 88 -19.18 -6.82 10.07
N CYS A 89 -17.99 -6.30 9.78
CA CYS A 89 -17.24 -5.45 10.71
C CYS A 89 -17.92 -4.08 10.84
N PHE A 90 -18.06 -3.57 12.06
CA PHE A 90 -18.67 -2.25 12.31
C PHE A 90 -17.92 -1.10 11.62
N ARG A 91 -16.65 -1.31 11.24
CA ARG A 91 -15.81 -0.33 10.53
C ARG A 91 -15.93 -0.38 9.00
N TYR A 92 -16.66 -1.35 8.46
CA TYR A 92 -16.76 -1.57 7.01
C TYR A 92 -17.31 -0.35 6.25
N ASN A 93 -18.24 0.38 6.85
CA ASN A 93 -18.86 1.57 6.22
C ASN A 93 -18.22 2.89 6.63
N LEU A 94 -17.11 2.86 7.38
CA LEU A 94 -16.35 4.07 7.67
C LEU A 94 -15.58 4.50 6.42
N LYS A 95 -15.51 5.82 6.23
CA LYS A 95 -14.86 6.49 5.09
C LYS A 95 -13.36 6.25 5.10
#